data_AF-A0A0F3M8J9-F1
#
_entry.id   AF-A0A0F3M8J9-F1
#
_cell.length_a   1.000
_cell.length_b   1.000
_cell.length_c   1.000
_cell.angle_alpha   90.00
_cell.angle_beta   90.00
_cell.angle_gamma   90.00
#
_symmetry.space_group_name_H-M   'P 1'
#
loop_
_entity.id
_entity.type
_entity.pdbx_description
1 polymer ?
#
loop_
_entity_poly.entity_id
_entity_poly.type
_entity_poly.pdbx_seq_one_letter_code
_entity_poly.pdbx_strand_id
1 'polypeptide(L)' 'MLSTSGVRVLRGRAGTGKSYVLIKAHKLATNRGQKVIGLAPTHKAVSELRSKGYTEVYTVKGFFIIEKKFLCKTA' A
#
# COMPACT_ATOMS: atom_id res chain seq x y z
N MET A 1 13.75 -17.36 -12.71
CA MET A 1 13.83 -17.34 -11.23
C MET A 1 13.01 -16.17 -10.70
N LEU A 2 11.88 -16.42 -10.04
CA LEU A 2 11.19 -15.38 -9.27
C LEU A 2 12.05 -15.15 -8.03
N SER A 3 12.67 -13.97 -7.89
CA SER A 3 13.39 -13.65 -6.66
C SER A 3 12.42 -13.77 -5.48
N THR A 4 12.77 -14.59 -4.50
CA THR A 4 12.05 -14.75 -3.21
C THR A 4 12.19 -13.49 -2.33
N SER A 5 12.36 -12.32 -2.95
CA SER A 5 12.50 -11.04 -2.28
C SER A 5 11.10 -10.50 -1.96
N GLY A 6 10.86 -10.14 -0.70
CA GLY A 6 9.59 -9.53 -0.25
C GLY A 6 9.27 -8.16 -0.86
N VAL A 7 10.07 -7.69 -1.84
CA VAL A 7 9.92 -6.39 -2.50
C VAL A 7 9.75 -6.58 -4.01
N ARG A 8 8.76 -5.90 -4.58
CA ARG A 8 8.56 -5.77 -6.03
C ARG A 8 8.38 -4.31 -6.41
N VAL A 9 9.06 -3.88 -7.47
CA VAL A 9 9.00 -2.50 -7.97
C VAL A 9 8.18 -2.46 -9.26
N LEU A 10 7.06 -1.73 -9.26
CA LEU A 10 6.24 -1.51 -10.44
C LEU A 10 6.58 -0.15 -11.07
N ARG A 11 7.20 -0.16 -12.26
CA ARG A 11 7.56 1.06 -13.02
C ARG A 11 6.77 1.12 -14.34
N GLY A 12 6.66 2.32 -14.90
CA GLY A 12 5.87 2.60 -16.11
C GLY A 12 5.74 4.11 -16.36
N ARG A 13 5.38 4.50 -17.57
CA ARG A 13 5.11 5.91 -17.92
C ARG A 13 3.75 6.36 -17.38
N ALA A 14 3.47 7.66 -17.42
CA ALA A 14 2.12 8.16 -17.13
C ALA A 14 1.08 7.50 -18.06
N GLY A 15 -0.12 7.24 -17.55
CA GLY A 15 -1.19 6.59 -18.32
C GLY A 15 -1.08 5.07 -18.51
N THR A 16 -0.01 4.42 -18.04
CA THR A 16 0.21 2.96 -18.21
C THR A 16 -0.58 2.07 -17.24
N GLY A 17 -1.51 2.63 -16.46
CA GLY A 17 -2.41 1.83 -15.62
C GLY A 17 -1.82 1.29 -14.32
N LYS A 18 -0.74 1.87 -13.77
CA LYS A 18 -0.17 1.44 -12.48
C LYS A 18 -1.21 1.37 -11.35
N SER A 19 -2.07 2.39 -11.25
CA SER A 19 -3.16 2.41 -10.27
C SER A 19 -4.09 1.21 -10.46
N TYR A 20 -4.41 0.83 -11.69
CA TYR A 20 -5.24 -0.34 -11.98
C TYR A 20 -4.60 -1.65 -11.50
N VAL A 21 -3.31 -1.84 -11.78
CA VAL A 21 -2.56 -3.02 -11.34
C VAL A 21 -2.51 -3.11 -9.81
N LEU A 22 -2.25 -1.99 -9.12
CA LEU A 22 -2.21 -1.94 -7.65
C LEU A 22 -3.56 -2.32 -7.04
N ILE A 23 -4.67 -1.84 -7.61
CA ILE A 23 -6.03 -2.18 -7.15
C ILE A 23 -6.31 -3.69 -7.30
N LYS A 24 -5.91 -4.28 -8.43
CA LYS A 24 -6.08 -5.72 -8.64
C LYS A 24 -5.21 -6.52 -7.67
N ALA A 25 -3.98 -6.09 -7.43
CA ALA A 25 -3.10 -6.71 -6.44
C ALA A 25 -3.68 -6.62 -5.03
N HIS A 26 -4.24 -5.47 -4.64
CA HIS A 26 -4.96 -5.30 -3.36
C HIS A 26 -6.10 -6.30 -3.24
N LYS A 27 -7.00 -6.38 -4.23
CA LYS A 27 -8.12 -7.34 -4.20
C LYS A 27 -7.64 -8.78 -4.04
N LEU A 28 -6.59 -9.18 -4.78
CA LEU A 28 -6.03 -10.53 -4.68
C LEU A 28 -5.42 -10.82 -3.31
N ALA A 29 -4.69 -9.87 -2.72
CA ALA A 29 -4.07 -10.03 -1.41
C ALA A 29 -5.13 -10.08 -0.29
N THR A 30 -6.12 -9.19 -0.33
CA THR A 30 -7.23 -9.17 0.64
C THR A 30 -8.07 -10.44 0.55
N ASN A 31 -8.35 -10.95 -0.65
CA ASN A 31 -9.07 -12.22 -0.84
C ASN A 31 -8.30 -13.44 -0.30
N ARG A 32 -6.98 -13.34 -0.16
CA ARG A 32 -6.13 -14.35 0.48
C ARG A 32 -6.05 -14.16 2.00
N GLY A 33 -6.85 -13.27 2.58
CA GLY A 33 -6.83 -12.95 4.01
C GLY A 33 -5.61 -12.15 4.45
N GLN A 34 -4.83 -11.60 3.53
CA GLN A 34 -3.65 -10.80 3.87
C GLN A 34 -4.06 -9.40 4.28
N LYS A 35 -3.44 -8.87 5.33
CA LYS A 35 -3.58 -7.48 5.72
C LYS A 35 -2.83 -6.59 4.71
N VAL A 36 -3.57 -5.73 4.00
CA VAL A 36 -2.99 -4.81 3.02
C VAL A 36 -3.06 -3.38 3.55
N ILE A 37 -1.90 -2.72 3.61
CA ILE A 37 -1.78 -1.31 4.02
C ILE A 37 -1.32 -0.49 2.81
N GLY A 38 -2.08 0.54 2.47
CA GLY A 38 -1.74 1.49 1.41
C GLY A 38 -0.89 2.64 1.93
N LEU A 39 0.31 2.83 1.39
CA LEU A 39 1.18 3.96 1.73
C LEU A 39 1.38 4.85 0.51
N ALA A 40 1.24 6.16 0.73
CA ALA A 40 1.41 7.15 -0.32
C ALA A 40 2.18 8.39 0.18
N PRO A 41 2.96 9.07 -0.68
CA PRO A 41 3.74 10.23 -0.26
C PRO A 41 2.88 11.47 0.02
N THR A 42 1.72 11.62 -0.63
CA THR A 42 0.86 12.80 -0.53
C THR A 42 -0.57 12.45 -0.12
N HIS A 43 -1.27 13.40 0.48
CA HIS A 43 -2.68 13.24 0.84
C HIS A 43 -3.58 12.99 -0.39
N LYS A 44 -3.28 13.59 -1.53
CA LYS A 44 -4.03 13.36 -2.78
C LYS A 44 -3.99 11.88 -3.21
N ALA A 45 -2.80 11.27 -3.17
CA ALA A 45 -2.64 9.86 -3.48
C ALA A 45 -3.28 8.94 -2.42
N VAL A 46 -3.28 9.34 -1.14
CA VAL A 46 -4.05 8.65 -0.09
C VAL A 46 -5.54 8.66 -0.39
N SER A 47 -6.11 9.82 -0.73
CA SER A 47 -7.52 9.93 -1.10
C SER A 47 -7.85 9.10 -2.34
N GLU A 48 -6.96 9.07 -3.33
CA GLU A 48 -7.11 8.20 -4.49
C GLU A 48 -7.15 6.72 -4.08
N LEU A 49 -6.20 6.23 -3.29
CA LEU A 49 -6.20 4.84 -2.80
C LEU A 49 -7.48 4.50 -2.02
N ARG A 50 -7.94 5.39 -1.13
CA ARG A 50 -9.22 5.21 -0.41
C ARG A 50 -10.40 5.09 -1.35
N SER A 51 -10.49 5.95 -2.37
CA SER A 51 -11.56 5.89 -3.38
C SER A 51 -11.58 4.57 -4.17
N LYS A 52 -10.47 3.83 -4.18
CA LYS A 52 -10.33 2.54 -4.87
C LYS A 52 -10.57 1.33 -3.96
N GLY A 53 -10.97 1.54 -2.70
CA GLY A 53 -11.41 0.50 -1.77
C GLY A 53 -10.34 0.01 -0.80
N TYR A 54 -9.24 0.74 -0.63
CA TYR A 54 -8.29 0.45 0.44
C TYR A 54 -8.84 0.94 1.78
N THR A 55 -8.87 0.07 2.77
CA THR A 55 -9.40 0.35 4.11
C THR A 55 -8.38 1.03 5.02
N GLU A 56 -7.12 0.55 5.01
CA GLU A 56 -6.02 1.11 5.78
C GLU A 56 -5.05 1.86 4.86
N VAL A 57 -5.16 3.19 4.82
CA VAL A 57 -4.30 4.05 3.98
C VAL A 57 -3.74 5.23 4.76
N TYR A 58 -2.43 5.43 4.65
CA TYR A 58 -1.69 6.49 5.34
C TYR A 58 -0.73 7.21 4.39
N THR A 59 -0.40 8.45 4.75
CA THR A 59 0.79 9.06 4.17
C THR A 59 2.03 8.36 4.72
N VAL A 60 3.14 8.30 3.96
CA VAL A 60 4.39 7.70 4.46
C VAL A 60 4.79 8.33 5.80
N LYS A 61 4.79 9.66 5.88
CA LYS A 61 5.05 10.40 7.13
C LYS A 61 4.08 10.01 8.25
N GLY A 62 2.77 9.98 7.96
CA GLY A 62 1.74 9.63 8.94
C GLY A 62 1.91 8.21 9.48
N PHE A 63 2.27 7.26 8.62
CA PHE A 63 2.52 5.88 9.00
C PHE A 63 3.68 5.77 9.99
N PHE A 64 4.84 6.38 9.72
CA PHE A 64 5.99 6.34 10.63
C PHE A 64 5.71 7.02 12.00
N ILE A 65 4.91 8.09 12.02
CA ILE A 65 4.53 8.76 13.27
C ILE A 65 3.58 7.88 14.10
N ILE A 66 2.66 7.19 13.45
CA ILE A 66 1.71 6.28 14.10
C ILE A 66 2.40 4.97 14.53
N GLU A 67 3.36 4.46 13.76
CA GLU A 67 4.07 3.21 14.05
C GLU A 67 4.90 3.25 15.33
N LYS A 68 5.32 4.43 15.79
CA LYS A 68 5.92 4.58 17.13
C LYS A 68 5.01 4.06 18.26
N LYS A 69 3.69 3.98 18.03
CA LYS A 69 2.73 3.32 18.93
C LYS A 69 2.54 1.82 18.66
N PHE A 70 2.82 1.33 17.45
CA PHE A 70 2.61 -0.07 17.07
C PHE A 70 3.76 -0.97 17.55
N LEU A 71 5.01 -0.51 17.43
CA LEU A 71 6.20 -1.23 17.92
C LEU A 71 6.37 -1.17 19.44
N CYS A 72 5.81 -0.16 20.11
CA CYS A 72 5.95 0.04 21.55
C CYS A 72 4.98 -0.81 22.40
N LYS A 73 4.05 -1.54 21.78
CA LYS A 73 3.08 -2.42 22.48
C LYS A 73 3.51 -3.90 22.50
N THR A 74 4.72 -4.21 22.05
CA THR A 74 5.25 -5.58 22.01
C THR A 74 6.62 -5.68 22.70
N ALA A 75 6.80 -4.93 23.79
CA ALA A 75 7.90 -5.08 24.73
C ALA A 75 7.32 -5.39 26.11
#